data_AF-A0A328SJ10-F1
#
_entry.id   AF-A0A328SJ10-F1
#
_cell.length_a   1.000
_cell.length_b   1.000
_cell.length_c   1.000
_cell.angle_alpha   90.00
_cell.angle_beta   90.00
_cell.angle_gamma   90.00
#
_symmetry.space_group_name_H-M   'P 1'
#
loop_
_entity.id
_entity.type
_entity.pdbx_description
1 polymer ?
#
loop_
_entity_poly.entity_id
_entity_poly.type
_entity_poly.pdbx_seq_one_letter_code
_entity_poly.pdbx_strand_id
1 'polypeptide(L)'
;MWTTQKTIAGLFNVSKQDISYHLKDIFDTGELVENSVVKEILTTAQDNKKYKTKFYNLDVIISVGYRINSKNATQFRIWATKTLREIIVKGYYLDVELLKNGTRFGNDYFDELLEKIRDIRSSERRFYQKVTDLYAECSYDYNPNAEITKKF
;
A
#
# COMPACT_ATOMS: atom_id res chain seq x y z
N MET A 1 1.18 -2.97 -10.85
CA MET A 1 0.68 -2.11 -11.96
C MET A 1 1.87 -1.65 -12.79
N TRP A 2 1.72 -1.56 -14.12
CA TRP A 2 2.73 -1.04 -15.05
C TRP A 2 2.11 0.08 -15.88
N THR A 3 2.82 1.18 -16.10
CA THR A 3 2.29 2.35 -16.80
C THR A 3 3.32 3.04 -17.68
N THR A 4 2.89 3.87 -18.62
CA THR A 4 3.81 4.63 -19.47
C THR A 4 4.21 5.96 -18.82
N GLN A 5 5.35 6.50 -19.23
CA GLN A 5 5.78 7.83 -18.80
C GLN A 5 4.73 8.92 -19.08
N LYS A 6 4.01 8.82 -20.20
CA LYS A 6 2.95 9.76 -20.57
C LYS A 6 1.79 9.72 -19.57
N THR A 7 1.42 8.54 -19.10
CA THR A 7 0.39 8.37 -18.09
C THR A 7 0.82 8.95 -16.74
N ILE A 8 2.09 8.76 -16.35
CA ILE A 8 2.64 9.37 -15.12
C ILE A 8 2.60 10.90 -15.20
N ALA A 9 2.98 11.46 -16.35
CA ALA A 9 2.91 12.90 -16.60
C ALA A 9 1.47 13.42 -16.45
N GLY A 10 0.49 12.70 -17.00
CA GLY A 10 -0.93 13.02 -16.84
C GLY A 10 -1.42 12.93 -15.38
N LEU A 11 -1.01 11.88 -14.65
CA LEU A 11 -1.37 11.69 -13.24
C LEU A 11 -0.96 12.89 -12.38
N PHE A 12 0.27 13.38 -12.58
CA PHE A 12 0.80 14.50 -11.81
C PHE A 12 0.59 15.87 -12.46
N ASN A 13 -0.08 15.93 -13.62
CA ASN A 13 -0.33 17.14 -14.39
C ASN A 13 0.95 17.95 -14.65
N VAL A 14 1.98 17.28 -15.18
CA VAL A 14 3.27 17.87 -15.56
C VAL A 14 3.69 17.43 -16.95
N SER A 15 4.76 18.02 -17.48
CA SER A 15 5.28 17.65 -18.80
C SER A 15 5.95 16.28 -18.75
N LYS A 16 6.04 15.61 -19.91
CA LYS A 16 6.83 14.39 -20.04
C LYS A 16 8.32 14.64 -19.77
N GLN A 17 8.83 15.84 -20.13
CA GLN A 17 10.22 16.22 -19.84
C GLN A 17 10.51 16.24 -18.34
N ASP A 18 9.59 16.77 -17.51
CA ASP A 18 9.75 16.80 -16.05
C ASP A 18 9.85 15.37 -15.49
N ILE A 19 9.02 14.45 -15.99
CA ILE A 19 9.13 13.03 -15.62
C ILE A 19 10.49 12.46 -16.03
N SER A 20 10.98 12.75 -17.23
CA SER A 20 12.31 12.27 -17.68
C SER A 20 13.43 12.77 -16.77
N TYR A 21 13.35 14.04 -16.34
CA TYR A 21 14.33 14.65 -15.45
C TYR A 21 14.38 13.90 -14.10
N HIS A 22 13.21 13.69 -13.47
CA HIS A 22 13.15 12.99 -12.19
C HIS A 22 13.53 11.51 -12.31
N LEU A 23 13.15 10.82 -13.38
CA LEU A 23 13.55 9.43 -13.61
C LEU A 23 15.07 9.27 -13.70
N LYS A 24 15.72 10.18 -14.44
CA LYS A 24 17.18 10.18 -14.56
C LYS A 24 17.83 10.31 -13.19
N ASP A 25 17.39 11.29 -12.40
CA ASP A 25 17.92 11.54 -11.05
C ASP A 25 17.67 10.35 -10.09
N ILE A 26 16.50 9.71 -10.16
CA ILE A 26 16.17 8.50 -9.38
C ILE A 26 17.13 7.35 -9.70
N PHE A 27 17.47 7.15 -10.97
CA PHE A 27 18.39 6.08 -11.38
C PHE A 27 19.86 6.44 -11.11
N ASP A 28 20.24 7.69 -11.34
CA ASP A 28 21.61 8.19 -11.09
C ASP A 28 21.97 8.12 -9.59
N THR A 29 20.99 8.38 -8.70
CA THR A 29 21.17 8.27 -7.25
C THR A 29 21.09 6.83 -6.73
N GLY A 30 20.70 5.87 -7.56
CA GLY A 30 20.51 4.48 -7.15
C GLY A 30 19.30 4.24 -6.24
N GLU A 31 18.35 5.19 -6.16
CA GLU A 31 17.11 4.99 -5.40
C GLU A 31 16.32 3.79 -5.94
N LEU A 32 16.29 3.62 -7.27
CA LEU A 32 15.71 2.46 -7.95
C LEU A 32 16.69 1.90 -8.97
N VAL A 33 16.64 0.58 -9.17
CA VAL A 33 17.43 -0.11 -10.21
C VAL A 33 16.60 -0.23 -11.48
N GLU A 34 17.00 0.45 -12.56
CA GLU A 34 16.20 0.58 -13.81
C GLU A 34 15.67 -0.78 -14.32
N ASN A 35 16.53 -1.81 -14.36
CA ASN A 35 16.15 -3.14 -14.87
C ASN A 35 15.08 -3.86 -14.04
N SER A 36 14.88 -3.48 -12.78
CA SER A 36 13.86 -4.08 -11.91
C SER A 36 12.49 -3.40 -12.03
N VAL A 37 12.49 -2.12 -12.40
CA VAL A 37 11.31 -1.25 -12.39
C VAL A 37 10.86 -0.77 -13.76
N VAL A 38 11.64 -1.04 -14.81
CA VAL A 38 11.34 -0.69 -16.21
C VAL A 38 11.22 -1.94 -17.08
N LYS A 39 10.19 -1.97 -17.92
CA LYS A 39 10.00 -2.98 -18.96
C LYS A 39 9.84 -2.33 -20.32
N GLU A 40 10.53 -2.82 -21.33
CA GLU A 40 10.28 -2.44 -22.72
C GLU A 40 9.28 -3.38 -23.35
N ILE A 41 8.19 -2.83 -23.88
CA ILE A 41 7.14 -3.58 -24.56
C ILE A 41 7.00 -3.03 -25.98
N LEU A 42 6.98 -3.93 -26.96
CA LEU A 42 6.66 -3.58 -28.34
C LEU A 42 5.17 -3.22 -28.43
N THR A 43 4.89 -1.98 -28.80
CA THR A 43 3.53 -1.48 -28.99
C THR A 43 3.34 -1.10 -30.44
N THR A 44 2.27 -1.59 -31.07
CA THR A 44 1.87 -1.13 -32.41
C THR A 44 1.07 0.16 -32.25
N ALA A 45 1.55 1.25 -32.86
CA ALA A 45 0.81 2.51 -32.86
C ALA A 45 -0.22 2.54 -34.00
N GLN A 46 -1.05 3.60 -34.03
CA GLN A 46 -2.12 3.78 -35.02
C GLN A 46 -1.62 3.82 -36.48
N ASP A 47 -0.32 4.06 -36.67
CA ASP A 47 0.36 4.06 -37.97
C ASP A 47 0.86 2.68 -38.41
N ASN A 48 0.43 1.60 -37.74
CA ASN A 48 0.91 0.22 -37.92
C ASN A 48 2.41 0.00 -37.70
N LYS A 49 3.14 0.98 -37.15
CA LYS A 49 4.56 0.82 -36.80
C LYS A 49 4.69 0.31 -35.38
N LYS A 50 5.69 -0.57 -35.17
CA LYS A 50 6.05 -1.08 -33.85
C LYS A 50 7.07 -0.16 -33.19
N TYR A 51 6.71 0.40 -32.05
CA TYR A 51 7.60 1.19 -31.21
C TYR A 51 7.93 0.42 -29.94
N LYS A 52 9.18 0.54 -29.47
CA LYS A 52 9.55 0.10 -28.13
C LYS A 52 9.12 1.17 -27.14
N THR A 53 8.17 0.82 -26.26
CA THR A 53 7.68 1.73 -25.23
C THR A 53 8.14 1.24 -23.86
N LYS A 54 8.74 2.14 -23.07
CA LYS A 54 9.08 1.88 -21.67
C LYS A 54 7.85 1.97 -20.78
N PHE A 55 7.66 0.94 -19.97
CA PHE A 55 6.67 0.85 -18.91
C PHE A 55 7.38 0.85 -17.56
N TYR A 56 6.81 1.57 -16.61
CA TYR A 56 7.33 1.79 -15.26
C TYR A 56 6.37 1.19 -14.24
N ASN A 57 6.92 0.55 -13.22
CA ASN A 57 6.13 -0.08 -12.15
C ASN A 57 5.61 0.96 -11.13
N LEU A 58 4.98 0.48 -10.05
CA LEU A 58 4.41 1.35 -9.01
C LEU A 58 5.49 2.13 -8.24
N ASP A 59 6.65 1.54 -7.97
CA ASP A 59 7.72 2.17 -7.19
C ASP A 59 8.20 3.45 -7.88
N VAL A 60 8.35 3.41 -9.20
CA VAL A 60 8.69 4.59 -10.01
C VAL A 60 7.63 5.69 -9.86
N ILE A 61 6.34 5.34 -9.90
CA ILE A 61 5.26 6.33 -9.76
C ILE A 61 5.33 7.00 -8.39
N ILE A 62 5.61 6.23 -7.33
CA ILE A 62 5.74 6.72 -5.96
C ILE A 62 6.94 7.67 -5.87
N SER A 63 8.14 7.22 -6.26
CA SER A 63 9.38 8.01 -6.21
C SER A 63 9.24 9.33 -6.97
N VAL A 64 8.70 9.29 -8.19
CA VAL A 64 8.45 10.48 -9.00
C VAL A 64 7.42 11.41 -8.33
N GLY A 65 6.35 10.86 -7.76
CA GLY A 65 5.32 11.64 -7.06
C GLY A 65 5.86 12.43 -5.85
N TYR A 66 6.91 11.94 -5.19
CA TYR A 66 7.57 12.68 -4.11
C TYR A 66 8.46 13.83 -4.60
N ARG A 67 9.03 13.73 -5.80
CA ARG A 67 9.96 14.73 -6.36
C ARG A 67 9.28 15.85 -7.16
N ILE A 68 8.07 15.59 -7.70
CA ILE A 68 7.35 16.57 -8.51
C ILE A 68 6.75 17.70 -7.66
N ASN A 69 6.91 18.94 -8.12
CA ASN A 69 6.23 20.11 -7.57
C ASN A 69 4.97 20.46 -8.38
N SER A 70 3.86 19.75 -8.13
CA SER A 70 2.55 20.04 -8.73
C SER A 70 1.43 19.92 -7.70
N LYS A 71 0.25 20.48 -8.01
CA LYS A 71 -0.95 20.33 -7.15
C LYS A 71 -1.30 18.86 -6.92
N ASN A 72 -1.27 18.05 -7.99
CA ASN A 72 -1.58 16.62 -7.91
C ASN A 72 -0.53 15.86 -7.09
N ALA A 73 0.76 16.18 -7.25
CA ALA A 73 1.83 15.59 -6.46
C ALA A 73 1.72 15.98 -4.97
N THR A 74 1.32 17.22 -4.68
CA THR A 74 1.03 17.66 -3.31
C THR A 74 -0.13 16.88 -2.69
N GLN A 75 -1.23 16.69 -3.42
CA GLN A 75 -2.35 15.86 -2.94
C GLN A 75 -1.93 14.41 -2.71
N PHE A 76 -1.12 13.85 -3.62
CA PHE A 76 -0.54 12.53 -3.46
C PHE A 76 0.29 12.42 -2.17
N ARG A 77 1.18 13.39 -1.89
CA ARG A 77 1.99 13.40 -0.66
C ARG A 77 1.15 13.56 0.61
N ILE A 78 0.11 14.40 0.58
CA ILE A 78 -0.84 14.56 1.70
C ILE A 78 -1.52 13.22 2.00
N TRP A 79 -2.03 12.55 0.96
CA TRP A 79 -2.65 11.23 1.08
C TRP A 79 -1.65 10.20 1.61
N ALA A 80 -0.46 10.09 1.01
CA ALA A 80 0.56 9.12 1.41
C ALA A 80 1.00 9.32 2.87
N THR A 81 1.18 10.57 3.29
CA THR A 81 1.54 10.92 4.67
C THR A 81 0.43 10.56 5.65
N LYS A 82 -0.85 10.75 5.26
CA LYS A 82 -2.00 10.33 6.08
C LYS A 82 -2.00 8.81 6.24
N THR A 83 -1.86 8.07 5.15
CA THR A 83 -1.82 6.60 5.15
C THR A 83 -0.68 6.08 6.03
N LEU A 84 0.53 6.62 5.86
CA LEU A 84 1.70 6.25 6.66
C LEU A 84 1.48 6.55 8.15
N ARG A 85 0.88 7.70 8.49
CA ARG A 85 0.53 8.04 9.86
C ARG A 85 -0.48 7.05 10.46
N GLU A 86 -1.51 6.66 9.70
CA GLU A 86 -2.48 5.67 10.18
C GLU A 86 -1.81 4.32 10.48
N ILE A 87 -0.91 3.87 9.60
CA ILE A 87 -0.14 2.64 9.83
C ILE A 87 0.75 2.76 11.08
N ILE A 88 1.45 3.88 11.27
CA ILE A 88 2.32 4.08 12.44
C ILE A 88 1.51 4.12 13.75
N VAL A 89 0.34 4.77 13.76
CA VAL A 89 -0.45 4.95 14.98
C VAL A 89 -1.30 3.71 15.32
N LYS A 90 -1.95 3.10 14.32
CA LYS A 90 -2.91 2.01 14.53
C LYS A 90 -2.35 0.62 14.24
N GLY A 91 -1.23 0.54 13.50
CA GLY A 91 -0.69 -0.71 12.98
C GLY A 91 -1.36 -1.21 11.69
N TYR A 92 -2.34 -0.47 11.13
CA TYR A 92 -3.02 -0.86 9.89
C TYR A 92 -3.61 0.36 9.15
N TYR A 93 -3.86 0.18 7.86
CA TYR A 93 -4.65 1.09 7.01
C TYR A 93 -5.64 0.25 6.20
N LEU A 94 -6.87 0.76 6.03
CA LEU A 94 -7.94 0.03 5.34
C LEU A 94 -8.73 0.98 4.43
N ASP A 95 -8.72 0.72 3.13
CA ASP A 95 -9.62 1.37 2.18
C ASP A 95 -10.95 0.62 2.13
N VAL A 96 -11.86 0.99 3.03
CA VAL A 96 -13.17 0.33 3.21
C VAL A 96 -14.02 0.42 1.94
N GLU A 97 -13.98 1.55 1.24
CA GLU A 97 -14.78 1.74 0.03
C GLU A 97 -14.26 0.89 -1.13
N LEU A 98 -12.93 0.71 -1.24
CA LEU A 98 -12.37 -0.23 -2.21
C LEU A 98 -12.75 -1.68 -1.87
N LEU A 99 -12.70 -2.08 -0.60
CA LEU A 99 -13.02 -3.45 -0.19
C LEU A 99 -14.52 -3.77 -0.33
N LYS A 100 -15.41 -2.80 -0.12
CA LYS A 100 -16.85 -2.98 -0.32
C LYS A 100 -17.24 -3.13 -1.78
N ASN A 101 -16.63 -2.31 -2.65
CA ASN A 101 -17.04 -2.20 -4.04
C ASN A 101 -16.21 -3.09 -4.99
N GLY A 102 -15.25 -3.85 -4.45
CA GLY A 102 -14.31 -4.64 -5.23
C GLY A 102 -13.20 -3.80 -5.86
N THR A 103 -12.26 -4.49 -6.52
CA THR A 103 -11.05 -3.82 -7.02
C THR A 103 -11.32 -2.96 -8.25
N ARG A 104 -10.63 -1.82 -8.32
CA ARG A 104 -10.55 -1.00 -9.54
C ARG A 104 -9.70 -1.66 -10.62
N PHE A 105 -8.76 -2.52 -10.22
CA PHE A 105 -7.82 -3.25 -11.09
C PHE A 105 -7.34 -4.53 -10.37
N GLY A 106 -7.66 -5.73 -10.88
CA GLY A 106 -7.03 -6.99 -10.45
C GLY A 106 -7.85 -7.85 -9.47
N ASN A 107 -7.16 -8.66 -8.66
CA ASN A 107 -7.77 -9.67 -7.78
C ASN A 107 -8.42 -9.05 -6.54
N ASP A 108 -9.52 -9.63 -6.07
CA ASP A 108 -10.13 -9.26 -4.79
C ASP A 108 -9.23 -9.67 -3.62
N TYR A 109 -8.87 -8.71 -2.77
CA TYR A 109 -8.00 -8.92 -1.61
C TYR A 109 -8.80 -9.08 -0.30
N PHE A 110 -10.14 -9.04 -0.37
CA PHE A 110 -10.98 -9.18 0.81
C PHE A 110 -10.79 -10.53 1.52
N ASP A 111 -10.70 -11.62 0.76
CA ASP A 111 -10.48 -12.96 1.32
C ASP A 111 -9.10 -13.08 1.99
N GLU A 112 -8.05 -12.52 1.37
CA GLU A 112 -6.69 -12.48 1.97
C GLU A 112 -6.67 -11.68 3.29
N LEU A 113 -7.42 -10.56 3.34
CA LEU A 113 -7.58 -9.79 4.57
C LEU A 113 -8.29 -10.62 5.65
N LEU A 114 -9.35 -11.36 5.30
CA LEU A 114 -10.05 -12.23 6.24
C LEU A 114 -9.13 -13.32 6.80
N GLU A 115 -8.29 -13.93 5.98
CA GLU A 115 -7.29 -14.90 6.43
C GLU A 115 -6.29 -14.28 7.41
N LYS A 116 -5.75 -13.10 7.10
CA LYS A 116 -4.86 -12.37 8.02
C LYS A 116 -5.53 -12.04 9.35
N ILE A 117 -6.81 -11.64 9.34
CA ILE A 117 -7.56 -11.39 10.58
C ILE A 117 -7.73 -12.68 11.38
N ARG A 118 -8.00 -13.82 10.73
CA ARG A 118 -8.10 -15.13 11.38
C ARG A 118 -6.77 -15.52 12.03
N ASP A 119 -5.67 -15.35 11.32
CA ASP A 119 -4.32 -15.63 11.82
C ASP A 119 -3.95 -14.76 13.04
N ILE A 120 -4.21 -13.45 12.96
CA ILE A 120 -4.02 -12.53 14.09
C ILE A 120 -4.87 -12.96 15.30
N ARG A 121 -6.10 -13.45 15.08
CA ARG A 121 -6.99 -13.93 16.15
C ARG A 121 -6.52 -15.27 16.75
N SER A 122 -5.91 -16.15 15.96
CA SER A 122 -5.33 -17.39 16.45
C SER A 122 -4.00 -17.17 17.18
N SER A 123 -3.35 -16.02 17.00
CA SER A 123 -2.21 -15.65 17.85
C SER A 123 -2.65 -15.59 19.32
N GLU A 124 -2.03 -16.44 20.14
CA GLU A 124 -2.48 -16.85 21.47
C GLU A 124 -2.76 -15.67 22.43
N ARG A 125 -2.08 -14.53 22.26
CA ARG A 125 -2.22 -13.37 23.16
C ARG A 125 -3.64 -12.79 23.20
N ARG A 126 -4.37 -12.76 22.08
CA ARG A 126 -5.76 -12.25 22.05
C ARG A 126 -6.79 -13.31 22.46
N PHE A 127 -6.47 -14.59 22.27
CA PHE A 127 -7.30 -15.68 22.76
C PHE A 127 -7.28 -15.70 24.29
N TYR A 128 -6.10 -15.66 24.91
CA TYR A 128 -5.97 -15.59 26.37
C TYR A 128 -6.61 -14.32 26.95
N GLN A 129 -6.41 -13.14 26.34
CA GLN A 129 -7.08 -11.91 26.79
C GLN A 129 -8.61 -12.01 26.74
N LYS A 130 -9.18 -12.53 25.63
CA LYS A 130 -10.64 -12.72 25.53
C LYS A 130 -11.18 -13.75 26.52
N VAL A 131 -10.44 -14.81 26.78
CA VAL A 131 -10.79 -15.80 27.80
C VAL A 131 -10.78 -15.12 29.17
N THR A 132 -9.73 -14.38 29.54
CA THR A 132 -9.70 -13.63 30.80
C THR A 132 -10.81 -12.57 30.90
N ASP A 133 -11.13 -11.86 29.82
CA ASP A 133 -12.21 -10.85 29.81
C ASP A 133 -13.58 -11.51 30.00
N LEU A 134 -13.86 -12.62 29.31
CA LEU A 134 -15.08 -13.42 29.51
C LEU A 134 -15.16 -14.01 30.93
N TYR A 135 -14.05 -14.51 31.46
CA TYR A 135 -13.99 -14.98 32.85
C TYR A 135 -14.25 -13.83 33.82
N ALA A 136 -13.71 -12.63 33.60
CA ALA A 136 -13.95 -11.47 34.46
C ALA A 136 -15.41 -10.98 34.39
N GLU A 137 -16.05 -10.99 33.21
CA GLU A 137 -17.45 -10.60 33.04
C GLU A 137 -18.44 -11.64 33.60
N CYS A 138 -18.11 -12.93 33.51
CA CYS A 138 -18.98 -14.02 33.97
C CYS A 138 -18.75 -14.44 35.44
N SER A 139 -17.64 -14.03 36.07
CA SER A 139 -17.31 -14.40 37.45
C SER A 139 -17.63 -13.26 38.41
N TYR A 140 -18.76 -13.37 39.11
CA TYR A 140 -19.19 -12.43 40.15
C TYR A 140 -18.15 -12.25 41.30
N ASP A 141 -17.27 -13.23 41.51
CA ASP A 141 -16.22 -13.26 42.54
C ASP A 141 -14.77 -13.17 41.97
N TYR A 142 -14.57 -12.56 40.80
CA TYR A 142 -13.23 -12.42 40.23
C TYR A 142 -12.32 -11.54 41.11
N ASN A 143 -11.37 -12.16 41.80
CA ASN A 143 -10.30 -11.47 42.53
C ASN A 143 -8.95 -11.68 41.83
N PRO A 144 -8.36 -10.63 41.20
CA PRO A 144 -7.10 -10.73 40.47
C PRO A 144 -5.89 -11.08 41.35
N ASN A 145 -6.03 -11.00 42.68
CA ASN A 145 -4.98 -11.37 43.63
C ASN A 145 -5.10 -12.79 44.19
N ALA A 146 -6.14 -13.55 43.82
CA ALA A 146 -6.31 -14.92 44.30
C ALA A 146 -5.24 -15.86 43.72
N GLU A 147 -4.74 -16.76 44.55
CA GLU A 147 -3.64 -17.68 44.22
C GLU A 147 -4.01 -18.69 43.11
N ILE A 148 -5.31 -18.98 42.98
CA ILE A 148 -5.88 -19.85 41.94
C ILE A 148 -5.80 -19.17 40.57
N THR A 149 -6.02 -17.85 40.51
CA THR A 149 -5.96 -17.05 39.27
C THR A 149 -4.54 -16.92 38.72
N LYS A 150 -3.51 -17.04 39.57
CA LYS A 150 -2.09 -16.97 39.15
C LYS A 150 -1.51 -18.29 38.66
N LYS A 151 -2.23 -19.41 38.83
CA LYS A 151 -1.81 -20.76 38.44
C LYS A 151 -2.40 -21.24 37.11
N PHE A 152 -3.33 -20.48 36.53
CA PHE A 152 -3.85 -20.66 35.17
C PHE A 152 -3.21 -19.65 34.23
#